data_AF-A0A553JVJ5-F1
#
_entry.id   AF-A0A553JVJ5-F1
#
_cell.length_a   1.000
_cell.length_b   1.000
_cell.length_c   1.000
_cell.angle_alpha   90.00
_cell.angle_beta   90.00
_cell.angle_gamma   90.00
#
_symmetry.space_group_name_H-M   'P 1'
#
loop_
_entity.id
_entity.type
_entity.pdbx_description
1 polymer ?
#
loop_
_entity_poly.entity_id
_entity_poly.type
_entity_poly.pdbx_seq_one_letter_code
_entity_poly.pdbx_strand_id
1 'polypeptide(L)'
;RLGLDAAHRRELNPALVDVSLDAYGWSGEWRCRRGFDSLIQMSTGIAEAGMRAMGGDEPVNLPVQAIDHATGYLMATAAIRGLTTRMKEGVGTEARASLARTAAELQLRSEPMSEVVELVADDRR
;
A
#
# COMPACT_ATOMS: atom_id res chain seq x y z
N ARG A 1 -20.36 11.52 -7.70
CA ARG A 1 -19.82 11.06 -6.39
C ARG A 1 -20.94 10.34 -5.64
N LEU A 2 -20.63 9.33 -4.83
CA LEU A 2 -21.64 8.44 -4.21
C LEU A 2 -22.19 8.92 -2.85
N GLY A 3 -21.77 10.09 -2.34
CA GLY A 3 -22.19 10.61 -1.03
C GLY A 3 -21.51 9.96 0.18
N LEU A 4 -20.61 9.00 -0.03
CA LEU A 4 -19.91 8.28 1.04
C LEU A 4 -18.54 8.90 1.36
N ASP A 5 -18.47 10.20 1.64
CA ASP A 5 -17.22 10.83 2.09
C ASP A 5 -16.88 10.48 3.55
N ALA A 6 -15.67 10.86 3.98
CA ALA A 6 -15.17 10.50 5.30
C ALA A 6 -16.03 11.03 6.45
N ALA A 7 -16.59 12.25 6.30
CA ALA A 7 -17.46 12.83 7.32
C ALA A 7 -18.77 12.05 7.42
N HIS A 8 -19.41 11.78 6.28
CA HIS A 8 -20.67 11.03 6.24
C HIS A 8 -20.50 9.60 6.77
N ARG A 9 -19.41 8.90 6.41
CA ARG A 9 -19.12 7.56 6.95
C ARG A 9 -18.93 7.57 8.47
N ARG A 10 -18.34 8.64 9.01
CA ARG A 10 -18.11 8.78 10.45
C ARG A 10 -19.38 9.09 11.24
N GLU A 11 -20.29 9.88 10.66
CA GLU A 11 -21.63 10.11 11.23
C GLU A 11 -22.43 8.82 11.33
N LEU A 12 -22.41 7.98 10.29
CA LEU A 12 -23.11 6.69 10.28
C LEU A 12 -22.53 5.68 11.27
N ASN A 13 -21.21 5.68 11.45
CA ASN A 13 -20.53 4.79 12.40
C ASN A 13 -19.25 5.45 12.95
N PRO A 14 -19.32 6.07 14.14
CA PRO A 14 -18.16 6.68 14.78
C PRO A 14 -17.00 5.69 15.01
N ALA A 15 -17.32 4.42 15.22
CA ALA A 15 -16.37 3.33 15.45
C ALA A 15 -15.90 2.63 14.15
N LEU A 16 -16.17 3.20 12.97
CA LEU A 16 -15.74 2.61 11.70
C LEU A 16 -14.21 2.50 11.60
N VAL A 17 -13.74 1.34 11.13
CA VAL A 17 -12.37 1.15 10.66
C VAL A 17 -12.36 1.44 9.16
N ASP A 18 -11.81 2.58 8.78
CA ASP A 18 -11.79 3.07 7.40
C ASP A 18 -10.39 2.89 6.80
N VAL A 19 -10.26 2.04 5.79
CA VAL A 19 -9.00 1.82 5.07
C VAL A 19 -9.23 2.15 3.60
N SER A 20 -8.51 3.15 3.10
CA SER A 20 -8.65 3.66 1.74
C SER A 20 -7.36 3.51 0.95
N LEU A 21 -7.48 3.23 -0.35
CA LEU A 21 -6.38 3.13 -1.31
C LEU A 21 -6.54 4.18 -2.41
N ASP A 22 -5.44 4.85 -2.75
CA ASP A 22 -5.32 5.67 -3.95
C ASP A 22 -4.03 5.32 -4.70
N ALA A 23 -4.03 5.46 -6.03
CA ALA A 23 -2.85 5.11 -6.82
C ALA A 23 -1.66 6.03 -6.52
N TYR A 24 -1.89 7.35 -6.48
CA TYR A 24 -0.84 8.38 -6.32
C TYR A 24 -0.93 9.13 -4.99
N GLY A 25 -1.95 8.84 -4.18
CA GLY A 25 -2.17 9.43 -2.88
C GLY A 25 -3.10 10.64 -2.91
N TRP A 26 -3.28 11.28 -1.75
CA TRP A 26 -4.28 12.33 -1.55
C TRP A 26 -3.72 13.76 -1.73
N SER A 27 -2.43 13.90 -2.03
CA SER A 27 -1.73 15.18 -2.14
C SER A 27 -0.90 15.26 -3.42
N GLY A 28 -0.45 16.47 -3.75
CA GLY A 28 0.32 16.73 -4.97
C GLY A 28 -0.53 16.80 -6.23
N GLU A 29 0.14 16.98 -7.36
CA GLU A 29 -0.49 17.21 -8.66
C GLU A 29 -1.16 15.95 -9.23
N TRP A 30 -0.69 14.78 -8.82
CA TRP A 30 -1.15 13.50 -9.36
C TRP A 30 -2.27 12.84 -8.54
N ARG A 31 -2.73 13.47 -7.45
CA ARG A 31 -3.80 12.94 -6.57
C ARG A 31 -5.14 12.62 -7.24
N CYS A 32 -5.36 13.14 -8.45
CA CYS A 32 -6.58 12.89 -9.23
C CYS A 32 -6.33 11.94 -10.42
N ARG A 33 -5.09 11.43 -10.58
CA ARG A 33 -4.74 10.50 -11.66
C ARG A 33 -5.13 9.09 -11.27
N ARG A 34 -5.59 8.33 -12.25
CA ARG A 34 -5.85 6.90 -12.10
C ARG A 34 -4.54 6.14 -12.27
N GLY A 35 -4.38 5.07 -11.53
CA GLY A 35 -3.25 4.16 -11.66
C GLY A 35 -3.63 2.76 -11.20
N PHE A 36 -2.83 1.81 -11.65
CA PHE A 36 -2.78 0.42 -11.22
C PHE A 36 -1.29 0.03 -11.28
N ASP A 37 -0.93 -1.11 -10.71
CA ASP A 37 0.46 -1.46 -10.42
C ASP A 37 1.45 -1.15 -11.56
N SER A 38 1.20 -1.62 -12.78
CA SER A 38 2.14 -1.39 -13.89
C SER A 38 2.26 0.08 -14.32
N LEU A 39 1.21 0.89 -14.19
CA LEU A 39 1.33 2.34 -14.40
C LEU A 39 2.17 2.99 -13.31
N ILE A 40 2.08 2.50 -12.08
CA ILE A 40 2.91 2.98 -10.98
C ILE A 40 4.36 2.57 -11.21
N GLN A 41 4.64 1.31 -11.58
CA GLN A 41 5.99 0.86 -11.92
C GLN A 41 6.66 1.74 -12.99
N MET A 42 5.90 2.12 -14.03
CA MET A 42 6.35 3.05 -15.06
C MET A 42 6.59 4.46 -14.51
N SER A 43 5.67 4.93 -13.67
CA SER A 43 5.70 6.30 -13.12
C SER A 43 6.76 6.49 -12.03
N THR A 44 7.21 5.42 -11.37
CA THR A 44 8.11 5.50 -10.21
C THR A 44 9.52 5.00 -10.49
N GLY A 45 9.85 4.66 -11.75
CA GLY A 45 11.19 4.23 -12.16
C GLY A 45 11.49 2.73 -12.02
N ILE A 46 10.55 1.93 -11.53
CA ILE A 46 10.74 0.47 -11.39
C ILE A 46 10.89 -0.19 -12.78
N ALA A 47 10.05 0.21 -13.74
CA ALA A 47 10.12 -0.33 -15.10
C ALA A 47 11.43 0.06 -15.82
N GLU A 48 11.95 1.26 -15.52
CA GLU A 48 13.26 1.72 -16.02
C GLU A 48 14.40 0.88 -15.40
N ALA A 49 14.34 0.59 -14.10
CA ALA A 49 15.31 -0.28 -13.46
C ALA A 49 15.31 -1.69 -14.06
N GLY A 50 14.13 -2.24 -14.36
CA GLY A 50 14.00 -3.53 -15.05
C GLY A 50 14.61 -3.51 -16.45
N MET A 51 14.37 -2.46 -17.23
CA MET A 51 14.99 -2.25 -18.55
C MET A 51 16.52 -2.31 -18.47
N ARG A 52 17.12 -1.55 -17.54
CA ARG A 52 18.57 -1.52 -17.35
C ARG A 52 19.12 -2.89 -16.93
N ALA A 53 18.42 -3.59 -16.03
CA ALA A 53 18.82 -4.92 -15.56
C ALA A 53 18.81 -5.98 -16.67
N MET A 54 17.89 -5.84 -17.63
CA MET A 54 17.78 -6.74 -18.78
C MET A 54 18.65 -6.33 -19.98
N GLY A 55 19.33 -5.18 -19.91
CA GLY A 55 20.13 -4.65 -21.02
C GLY A 55 19.30 -4.32 -22.27
N GLY A 56 18.01 -4.01 -22.11
CA GLY A 56 17.09 -3.69 -23.20
C GLY A 56 16.89 -2.18 -23.37
N ASP A 57 16.18 -1.82 -24.45
CA ASP A 57 15.86 -0.43 -24.81
C ASP A 57 14.40 -0.04 -24.50
N GLU A 58 13.63 -0.93 -23.87
CA GLU A 58 12.22 -0.72 -23.52
C GLU A 58 11.97 -0.96 -22.01
N PRO A 59 11.10 -0.16 -21.35
CA PRO A 59 10.72 -0.36 -19.95
C PRO A 59 10.19 -1.77 -19.66
N VAL A 60 10.73 -2.42 -18.63
CA VAL A 60 10.35 -3.79 -18.24
C VAL A 60 9.76 -3.77 -16.82
N ASN A 61 8.47 -4.05 -16.71
CA ASN A 61 7.83 -4.24 -15.41
C ASN A 61 8.31 -5.53 -14.73
N LEU A 62 8.21 -5.56 -13.40
CA LEU A 62 8.31 -6.81 -12.64
C LEU A 62 7.28 -7.83 -13.16
N PRO A 63 7.61 -9.14 -13.15
CA PRO A 63 6.72 -10.19 -13.63
C PRO A 63 5.50 -10.43 -12.72
N VAL A 64 5.36 -9.64 -11.65
CA VAL A 64 4.31 -9.74 -10.64
C VAL A 64 3.78 -8.34 -10.28
N GLN A 65 2.58 -8.29 -9.71
CA GLN A 65 1.98 -7.06 -9.15
C GLN A 65 2.55 -6.80 -7.73
N ALA A 66 3.86 -6.58 -7.64
CA ALA A 66 4.56 -6.47 -6.36
C ALA A 66 4.03 -5.32 -5.49
N ILE A 67 3.64 -4.20 -6.12
CA ILE A 67 3.15 -3.02 -5.42
C ILE A 67 1.74 -3.32 -4.88
N ASP A 68 0.85 -3.87 -5.69
CA ASP A 68 -0.51 -4.21 -5.25
C ASP A 68 -0.49 -5.22 -4.09
N HIS A 69 0.36 -6.25 -4.18
CA HIS A 69 0.51 -7.22 -3.09
C HIS A 69 1.04 -6.58 -1.81
N ALA A 70 2.13 -5.81 -1.91
CA ALA A 70 2.69 -5.13 -0.75
C ALA A 70 1.70 -4.14 -0.13
N THR A 71 1.03 -3.32 -0.93
CA THR A 71 0.02 -2.37 -0.47
C THR A 71 -1.18 -3.09 0.14
N GLY A 72 -1.64 -4.20 -0.45
CA GLY A 72 -2.70 -5.03 0.07
C GLY A 72 -2.38 -5.58 1.47
N TYR A 73 -1.16 -6.09 1.69
CA TYR A 73 -0.73 -6.54 3.02
C TYR A 73 -0.65 -5.42 4.04
N LEU A 74 -0.20 -4.22 3.64
CA LEU A 74 -0.20 -3.04 4.50
C LEU A 74 -1.63 -2.62 4.88
N MET A 75 -2.56 -2.65 3.92
CA MET A 75 -3.97 -2.34 4.16
C MET A 75 -4.64 -3.38 5.08
N ALA A 76 -4.38 -4.67 4.86
CA ALA A 76 -4.88 -5.74 5.73
C ALA A 76 -4.35 -5.56 7.17
N THR A 77 -3.06 -5.23 7.32
CA THR A 77 -2.46 -4.92 8.62
C THR A 77 -3.13 -3.72 9.28
N ALA A 78 -3.38 -2.64 8.53
CA ALA A 78 -4.08 -1.46 9.03
C ALA A 78 -5.51 -1.78 9.48
N ALA A 79 -6.25 -2.61 8.73
CA ALA A 79 -7.59 -3.06 9.08
C ALA A 79 -7.59 -3.89 10.38
N ILE A 80 -6.69 -4.86 10.51
CA ILE A 80 -6.56 -5.70 11.73
C ILE A 80 -6.20 -4.84 12.94
N ARG A 81 -5.26 -3.89 12.79
CA ARG A 81 -4.90 -2.95 13.86
C ARG A 81 -6.09 -2.07 14.24
N GLY A 82 -6.81 -1.55 13.27
CA GLY A 82 -8.02 -0.75 13.50
C GLY A 82 -9.10 -1.53 14.24
N LEU A 83 -9.35 -2.78 13.86
CA LEU A 83 -10.27 -3.67 14.58
C LEU A 83 -9.82 -3.93 16.01
N THR A 84 -8.52 -4.15 16.22
CA THR A 84 -7.94 -4.34 17.57
C THR A 84 -8.15 -3.09 18.44
N THR A 85 -7.88 -1.89 17.91
CA THR A 85 -8.14 -0.62 18.62
C THR A 85 -9.62 -0.47 18.92
N ARG A 86 -10.49 -0.72 17.95
CA ARG A 86 -11.94 -0.66 18.13
C ARG A 86 -12.42 -1.58 19.24
N MET A 87 -11.92 -2.81 19.32
CA MET A 87 -12.30 -3.77 20.36
C MET A 87 -11.85 -3.35 21.76
N LYS A 88 -10.69 -2.70 21.88
CA LYS A 88 -10.11 -2.28 23.17
C LYS A 88 -10.68 -0.96 23.68
N GLU A 89 -10.87 -0.01 22.77
CA GLU A 89 -11.12 1.39 23.11
C GLU A 89 -12.49 1.88 22.64
N GLY A 90 -13.20 1.11 21.81
CA GLY A 90 -14.51 1.50 21.26
C GLY A 90 -14.44 2.57 20.16
N VAL A 91 -13.24 3.00 19.76
CA VAL A 91 -13.03 4.08 18.78
C VAL A 91 -12.74 3.54 17.38
N GLY A 92 -13.11 4.33 16.37
CA GLY A 92 -12.79 4.03 14.97
C GLY A 92 -11.39 4.50 14.58
N THR A 93 -10.91 4.04 13.44
CA THR A 93 -9.61 4.42 12.89
C THR A 93 -9.73 4.80 11.42
N GLU A 94 -8.74 5.53 10.90
CA GLU A 94 -8.58 5.84 9.48
C GLU A 94 -7.15 5.49 9.05
N ALA A 95 -7.01 4.78 7.94
CA ALA A 95 -5.74 4.51 7.29
C ALA A 95 -5.84 4.76 5.78
N ARG A 96 -4.78 5.32 5.21
CA ARG A 96 -4.68 5.67 3.80
C ARG A 96 -3.41 5.08 3.21
N ALA A 97 -3.55 4.30 2.16
CA ALA A 97 -2.45 3.67 1.46
C ALA A 97 -2.32 4.23 0.03
N SER A 98 -1.09 4.35 -0.45
CA SER A 98 -0.80 4.81 -1.81
C SER A 98 0.11 3.83 -2.52
N LEU A 99 -0.24 3.41 -3.73
CA LEU A 99 0.62 2.54 -4.53
C LEU A 99 1.97 3.22 -4.81
N ALA A 100 1.96 4.50 -5.17
CA ALA A 100 3.19 5.28 -5.38
C ALA A 100 4.04 5.39 -4.10
N ARG A 101 3.41 5.53 -2.91
CA ARG A 101 4.15 5.50 -1.64
C ARG A 101 4.76 4.12 -1.40
N THR A 102 4.01 3.04 -1.59
CA THR A 102 4.53 1.68 -1.43
C THR A 102 5.68 1.41 -2.41
N ALA A 103 5.57 1.85 -3.66
CA ALA A 103 6.67 1.76 -4.63
C ALA A 103 7.92 2.51 -4.17
N ALA A 104 7.78 3.68 -3.56
CA ALA A 104 8.92 4.39 -2.97
C ALA A 104 9.54 3.60 -1.81
N GLU A 105 8.74 3.04 -0.91
CA GLU A 105 9.24 2.22 0.21
C GLU A 105 10.00 0.98 -0.25
N LEU A 106 9.50 0.29 -1.28
CA LEU A 106 10.16 -0.90 -1.84
C LEU A 106 11.50 -0.55 -2.50
N GLN A 107 11.65 0.66 -3.02
CA GLN A 107 12.89 1.14 -3.64
C GLN A 107 13.91 1.71 -2.64
N LEU A 108 13.53 1.95 -1.38
CA LEU A 108 14.45 2.49 -0.36
C LEU A 108 15.51 1.49 0.11
N ARG A 109 15.37 0.19 -0.21
CA ARG A 109 16.37 -0.84 0.13
C ARG A 109 17.07 -1.33 -1.13
N SER A 110 18.28 -0.83 -1.37
CA SER A 110 19.14 -1.29 -2.48
C SER A 110 19.98 -2.53 -2.14
N GLU A 111 20.06 -2.89 -0.85
CA GLU A 111 20.81 -4.06 -0.38
C GLU A 111 19.87 -5.26 -0.23
N PRO A 112 20.18 -6.43 -0.81
CA PRO A 112 19.40 -7.64 -0.60
C PRO A 112 19.39 -8.01 0.89
N MET A 113 18.23 -8.41 1.42
CA MET A 113 18.14 -8.95 2.78
C MET A 113 19.06 -10.18 2.90
N SER A 114 20.13 -10.04 3.66
CA SER A 114 21.05 -11.12 4.01
C SER A 114 20.56 -11.96 5.20
N GLU A 115 19.63 -11.42 5.99
CA GLU A 115 19.03 -12.11 7.13
C GLU A 115 17.75 -12.85 6.73
N VAL A 116 17.78 -14.17 6.89
CA VAL A 116 16.58 -14.99 6.93
C VAL A 116 15.89 -14.70 8.26
N VAL A 117 14.74 -14.02 8.21
CA VAL A 117 13.91 -13.84 9.41
C VAL A 117 13.26 -15.19 9.71
N GLU A 118 13.76 -15.91 10.72
CA GLU A 118 13.04 -17.05 11.28
C GLU A 118 11.69 -16.58 11.81
N LEU A 119 10.61 -17.08 11.19
CA LEU A 119 9.27 -16.94 11.74
C LEU A 119 9.22 -17.78 13.01
N VAL A 120 9.47 -17.15 14.15
CA VAL A 120 9.29 -17.79 15.46
C VAL A 120 7.82 -18.19 15.56
N ALA A 121 7.54 -19.49 15.45
CA ALA A 121 6.26 -20.04 15.80
C ALA A 121 6.08 -19.83 17.32
N ASP A 122 5.18 -18.94 17.72
CA ASP A 122 4.78 -18.80 19.12
C ASP A 122 4.01 -20.07 19.51
N ASP A 123 4.72 -21.09 20.01
CA ASP A 123 4.15 -22.28 20.61
C ASP A 123 3.62 -21.92 22.00
N ARG A 124 2.51 -21.18 22.03
CA ARG A 124 1.70 -20.97 23.23
C ARG A 124 0.36 -21.68 23.07
N ARG A 125 0.36 -22.94 23.51
CA ARG A 125 -0.83 -23.64 24.01
C ARG A 125 -1.37 -23.00 25.27
#